data_AF-A0A2J7PSL7-F1
#
_entry.id   AF-A0A2J7PSL7-F1
#
_cell.length_a   1.000
_cell.length_b   1.000
_cell.length_c   1.000
_cell.angle_alpha   90.00
_cell.angle_beta   90.00
_cell.angle_gamma   90.00
#
_symmetry.space_group_name_H-M   'P 1'
#
loop_
_entity.id
_entity.type
_entity.pdbx_description
1 polymer ?
#
loop_
_entity_poly.entity_id
_entity_poly.type
_entity_poly.pdbx_seq_one_letter_code
_entity_poly.pdbx_strand_id
1 'polypeptide(L)'
;MDQKTKELNWLKGRKSHLSIENKLLIYKTVIKPTWTYGIELWGCASKSNIAIIQRAQSKILRTIMNAPRYVSNRTLHTDLKTPYVTEVIRENSTKYFSKLENHSNPLLQPLLQPHQNRRLRRIWPTELRN
;
A
#
# COMPACT_ATOMS: atom_id res chain seq x y z
N MET A 1 -9.96 6.65 -1.76
CA MET A 1 -9.95 5.18 -1.99
C MET A 1 -11.34 4.56 -1.97
N ASP A 2 -12.13 4.74 -0.91
CA ASP A 2 -13.46 4.12 -0.80
C ASP A 2 -14.42 4.54 -1.93
N GLN A 3 -14.44 5.83 -2.27
CA GLN A 3 -15.26 6.36 -3.37
C GLN A 3 -14.94 5.68 -4.72
N LYS A 4 -13.67 5.65 -5.12
CA LYS A 4 -13.24 4.96 -6.37
C LYS A 4 -13.56 3.46 -6.34
N THR A 5 -13.50 2.84 -5.17
CA THR A 5 -13.87 1.43 -4.99
C THR A 5 -15.37 1.22 -5.21
N LYS A 6 -16.23 2.16 -4.80
CA LYS A 6 -17.68 2.12 -5.03
C LYS A 6 -18.02 2.33 -6.51
N GLU A 7 -17.40 3.32 -7.16
CA GLU A 7 -17.58 3.59 -8.60
C GLU A 7 -17.26 2.36 -9.46
N LEU A 8 -16.20 1.62 -9.14
CA LEU A 8 -15.77 0.43 -9.87
C LEU A 8 -16.45 -0.86 -9.40
N ASN A 9 -17.51 -0.78 -8.58
CA ASN A 9 -18.13 -1.98 -8.02
C ASN A 9 -18.83 -2.86 -9.05
N TRP A 10 -19.39 -2.27 -10.11
CA TRP A 10 -20.01 -3.02 -11.20
C TRP A 10 -18.99 -3.87 -11.98
N LEU A 11 -17.72 -3.45 -12.06
CA LEU A 11 -16.64 -4.18 -12.74
C LEU A 11 -15.99 -5.26 -11.87
N LYS A 12 -15.59 -4.92 -10.64
CA LYS A 12 -14.84 -5.84 -9.77
C LYS A 12 -15.72 -6.68 -8.83
N GLY A 13 -17.02 -6.40 -8.80
CA GLY A 13 -17.97 -7.03 -7.90
C GLY A 13 -18.15 -8.52 -8.15
N ARG A 14 -18.77 -9.21 -7.19
CA ARG A 14 -19.06 -10.65 -7.27
C ARG A 14 -19.98 -11.02 -8.44
N LYS A 15 -20.92 -10.13 -8.78
CA LYS A 15 -21.88 -10.30 -9.88
C LYS A 15 -21.30 -9.99 -11.27
N SER A 16 -20.09 -9.44 -11.35
CA SER A 16 -19.45 -9.14 -12.63
C SER A 16 -18.99 -10.41 -13.32
N HIS A 17 -19.26 -10.52 -14.62
CA HIS A 17 -18.84 -11.63 -15.48
C HIS A 17 -17.37 -11.57 -15.91
N LEU A 18 -16.62 -10.54 -15.49
CA LEU A 18 -15.19 -10.46 -15.80
C LEU A 18 -14.40 -11.59 -15.14
N SER A 19 -13.35 -12.05 -15.83
CA SER A 19 -12.38 -12.98 -15.26
C SER A 19 -11.69 -12.37 -14.03
N ILE A 20 -11.16 -13.25 -13.18
CA ILE A 20 -10.44 -12.84 -11.98
C ILE A 20 -9.20 -12.03 -12.35
N GLU A 21 -8.50 -12.38 -13.43
CA GLU A 21 -7.32 -11.62 -13.89
C GLU A 21 -7.69 -10.19 -14.28
N ASN A 22 -8.78 -10.00 -15.01
CA ASN A 22 -9.24 -8.68 -15.44
C ASN A 22 -9.68 -7.81 -14.25
N LYS A 23 -10.39 -8.40 -13.28
CA LYS A 23 -10.74 -7.70 -12.03
C LYS A 23 -9.51 -7.33 -11.21
N LEU A 24 -8.51 -8.22 -11.15
CA LEU A 24 -7.24 -7.95 -10.49
C LEU A 24 -6.45 -6.86 -11.21
N LEU A 25 -6.47 -6.83 -12.54
CA LEU A 25 -5.84 -5.80 -13.36
C LEU A 25 -6.39 -4.43 -13.01
N ILE A 26 -7.73 -4.29 -12.94
CA ILE A 26 -8.39 -3.04 -12.52
C ILE A 26 -7.94 -2.59 -11.13
N TYR A 27 -7.81 -3.53 -10.19
CA TYR A 27 -7.28 -3.21 -8.86
C TYR A 27 -5.84 -2.67 -8.94
N LYS A 28 -4.97 -3.32 -9.72
CA LYS A 28 -3.56 -2.94 -9.87
C LYS A 28 -3.39 -1.59 -10.58
N THR A 29 -4.24 -1.25 -11.54
CA THR A 29 -4.10 -0.04 -12.38
C THR A 29 -4.81 1.18 -11.82
N VAL A 30 -5.94 1.02 -11.12
CA VAL A 30 -6.74 2.17 -10.66
C VAL A 30 -6.71 2.32 -9.15
N ILE A 31 -6.98 1.23 -8.43
CA ILE A 31 -7.16 1.28 -6.98
C ILE A 31 -5.80 1.35 -6.26
N LYS A 32 -4.85 0.50 -6.67
CA LYS A 32 -3.52 0.43 -6.06
C LYS A 32 -2.79 1.78 -6.11
N PRO A 33 -2.72 2.48 -7.27
CA PRO A 33 -2.07 3.78 -7.32
C PRO A 33 -2.72 4.83 -6.43
N THR A 34 -4.05 4.78 -6.25
CA THR A 34 -4.77 5.75 -5.42
C THR A 34 -4.25 5.79 -3.98
N TRP A 35 -3.98 4.64 -3.36
CA TRP A 35 -3.40 4.62 -2.01
C TRP A 35 -1.88 4.68 -2.06
N THR A 36 -1.22 4.06 -3.04
CA THR A 36 0.24 4.06 -3.17
C THR A 36 0.79 5.49 -3.29
N TYR A 37 0.11 6.36 -4.02
CA TYR A 37 0.46 7.78 -4.12
C TYR A 37 0.54 8.48 -2.75
N GLY A 38 -0.37 8.16 -1.84
CA GLY A 38 -0.40 8.79 -0.53
C GLY A 38 0.66 8.26 0.45
N ILE A 39 1.43 7.21 0.11
CA ILE A 39 2.43 6.62 1.02
C ILE A 39 3.42 7.67 1.52
N GLU A 40 3.80 8.64 0.70
CA GLU A 40 4.71 9.71 1.13
C GLU A 40 4.12 10.57 2.26
N LEU A 41 2.79 10.70 2.30
CA LEU A 41 2.08 11.48 3.32
C LEU A 41 1.73 10.64 4.57
N TRP A 42 1.24 9.42 4.38
CA TRP A 42 0.71 8.59 5.47
C TRP A 42 1.53 7.33 5.76
N GLY A 43 2.62 7.06 5.05
CA GLY A 43 3.48 5.88 5.25
C GLY A 43 4.09 5.82 6.65
N CYS A 44 4.29 6.98 7.27
CA CYS A 44 4.74 7.14 8.66
C CYS A 44 3.58 7.24 9.68
N ALA A 45 2.34 7.00 9.26
CA ALA A 45 1.18 7.08 10.14
C ALA A 45 1.19 5.98 11.22
N SER A 46 0.28 6.10 12.19
CA SER A 46 0.11 5.06 13.21
C SER A 46 -0.24 3.71 12.59
N LYS A 47 0.16 2.63 13.28
CA LYS A 47 -0.18 1.24 12.89
C LYS A 47 -1.68 1.05 12.68
N SER A 48 -2.51 1.71 13.50
CA SER A 48 -3.97 1.67 13.37
C SER A 48 -4.48 2.25 12.05
N ASN A 49 -3.89 3.34 11.57
CA ASN A 49 -4.27 3.97 10.30
C ASN A 49 -3.83 3.12 9.10
N ILE A 50 -2.61 2.57 9.14
CA ILE A 50 -2.14 1.65 8.10
C ILE A 50 -3.04 0.40 8.05
N ALA A 51 -3.46 -0.12 9.21
CA ALA A 51 -4.36 -1.26 9.30
C ALA A 51 -5.76 -0.99 8.70
N ILE A 52 -6.24 0.25 8.65
CA ILE A 52 -7.47 0.61 7.93
C ILE A 52 -7.30 0.36 6.42
N ILE A 53 -6.18 0.82 5.85
CA ILE A 53 -5.90 0.67 4.42
C ILE A 53 -5.68 -0.81 4.08
N GLN A 54 -4.96 -1.56 4.92
CA GLN A 54 -4.79 -3.00 4.77
C GLN A 54 -6.13 -3.77 4.78
N ARG A 55 -7.04 -3.42 5.69
CA ARG A 55 -8.38 -4.01 5.74
C ARG A 55 -9.18 -3.70 4.47
N ALA A 56 -9.08 -2.46 3.96
CA ALA A 56 -9.71 -2.09 2.70
C ALA A 56 -9.15 -2.91 1.52
N GLN A 57 -7.82 -3.03 1.41
CA GLN A 57 -7.16 -3.88 0.41
C GLN A 57 -7.68 -5.32 0.50
N SER A 58 -7.65 -5.91 1.70
CA SER A 58 -8.06 -7.31 1.94
C SER A 58 -9.53 -7.56 1.57
N LYS A 59 -10.41 -6.58 1.81
CA LYS A 59 -11.82 -6.64 1.42
C LYS A 59 -11.99 -6.61 -0.11
N ILE A 60 -11.19 -5.81 -0.80
CA ILE A 60 -11.21 -5.72 -2.26
C ILE A 60 -10.73 -7.02 -2.90
N LEU A 61 -9.58 -7.55 -2.47
CA LEU A 61 -9.03 -8.81 -2.98
C LEU A 61 -10.01 -9.98 -2.80
N ARG A 62 -10.65 -10.06 -1.62
CA ARG A 62 -11.70 -11.07 -1.36
C ARG A 62 -12.93 -10.90 -2.24
N THR A 63 -13.29 -9.66 -2.57
CA THR A 63 -14.41 -9.40 -3.49
C THR A 63 -14.08 -9.85 -4.90
N ILE A 64 -12.84 -9.60 -5.36
CA ILE A 64 -12.34 -10.01 -6.68
C ILE A 64 -12.36 -11.54 -6.81
N MET A 65 -11.82 -12.25 -5.82
CA MET A 65 -11.76 -13.71 -5.79
C MET A 65 -13.09 -14.38 -5.44
N ASN A 66 -14.11 -13.61 -5.06
CA ASN A 66 -15.36 -14.14 -4.47
C ASN A 66 -15.10 -15.16 -3.33
N ALA A 67 -14.05 -14.95 -2.54
CA ALA A 67 -13.59 -15.95 -1.60
C ALA A 67 -14.46 -15.99 -0.33
N PRO A 68 -14.76 -17.20 0.21
CA PRO A 68 -15.51 -17.35 1.44
C PRO A 68 -14.70 -16.89 2.66
N ARG A 69 -15.39 -16.70 3.80
CA ARG A 69 -14.80 -16.11 5.01
C ARG A 69 -13.66 -16.93 5.61
N TYR A 70 -13.71 -18.26 5.48
CA TYR A 70 -12.68 -19.16 6.01
C TYR A 70 -11.34 -19.07 5.26
N VAL A 71 -11.33 -18.50 4.05
CA VAL A 71 -10.08 -18.29 3.31
C VAL A 71 -9.29 -17.14 3.94
N SER A 72 -8.08 -17.46 4.36
CA SER A 72 -7.19 -16.51 5.02
C SER A 72 -6.80 -15.35 4.09
N ASN A 73 -6.56 -14.16 4.65
CA ASN A 73 -6.01 -13.05 3.86
C ASN A 73 -4.64 -13.42 3.27
N ARG A 74 -3.82 -14.16 4.02
CA ARG A 74 -2.50 -14.61 3.56
C ARG A 74 -2.61 -15.40 2.26
N THR A 75 -3.49 -16.39 2.21
CA THR A 75 -3.76 -17.19 1.01
C THR A 75 -4.15 -16.29 -0.17
N LEU A 76 -5.08 -15.34 0.02
CA LEU A 76 -5.47 -14.41 -1.04
C LEU A 76 -4.30 -13.57 -1.56
N HIS A 77 -3.47 -13.06 -0.65
CA HIS A 77 -2.30 -12.25 -1.02
C HIS A 77 -1.25 -13.07 -1.78
N THR A 78 -1.00 -14.31 -1.35
CA THR A 78 -0.07 -15.25 -2.01
C THR A 78 -0.56 -15.63 -3.40
N ASP A 79 -1.82 -16.07 -3.53
CA ASP A 79 -2.39 -16.53 -4.80
C ASP A 79 -2.49 -15.39 -5.82
N LEU A 80 -2.92 -14.20 -5.38
CA LEU A 80 -3.02 -13.00 -6.23
C LEU A 80 -1.68 -12.29 -6.46
N LYS A 81 -0.57 -12.80 -5.87
CA LYS A 81 0.76 -12.18 -5.89
C LYS A 81 0.70 -10.68 -5.61
N THR A 82 -0.06 -10.30 -4.58
CA THR A 82 -0.29 -8.91 -4.22
C THR A 82 0.34 -8.62 -2.85
N PRO A 83 1.32 -7.70 -2.77
CA PRO A 83 1.98 -7.39 -1.52
C PRO A 83 1.04 -6.70 -0.52
N TYR A 84 1.36 -6.85 0.75
CA TYR A 84 0.70 -6.11 1.83
C TYR A 84 1.03 -4.61 1.74
N VAL A 85 0.16 -3.76 2.28
CA VAL A 85 0.39 -2.31 2.33
C VAL A 85 1.73 -1.98 3.00
N THR A 86 2.05 -2.66 4.10
CA THR A 86 3.33 -2.47 4.83
C THR A 86 4.55 -2.83 4.01
N GLU A 87 4.46 -3.86 3.16
CA GLU A 87 5.56 -4.24 2.26
C GLU A 87 5.78 -3.18 1.20
N VAL A 88 4.70 -2.63 0.62
CA VAL A 88 4.79 -1.54 -0.37
C VAL A 88 5.34 -0.26 0.27
N ILE A 89 4.96 0.07 1.51
CA ILE A 89 5.56 1.21 2.23
C ILE A 89 7.07 1.03 2.38
N ARG A 90 7.50 -0.17 2.81
CA ARG A 90 8.92 -0.48 2.97
C ARG A 90 9.67 -0.36 1.64
N GLU A 91 9.14 -0.97 0.59
CA GLU A 91 9.73 -0.94 -0.76
C GLU A 91 9.84 0.50 -1.31
N ASN A 92 8.80 1.32 -1.12
CA ASN A 92 8.82 2.72 -1.52
C ASN A 92 9.86 3.52 -0.72
N SER A 93 9.94 3.29 0.60
CA SER A 93 10.94 3.93 1.45
C SER A 93 12.36 3.54 1.04
N THR A 94 12.64 2.25 0.84
CA THR A 94 13.97 1.79 0.42
C THR A 94 14.37 2.38 -0.92
N LYS A 95 13.44 2.47 -1.87
CA LYS A 95 13.66 3.11 -3.19
C LYS A 95 13.93 4.60 -3.09
N TYR A 96 13.26 5.29 -2.17
CA TYR A 96 13.49 6.71 -1.92
C TYR A 96 14.89 6.94 -1.35
N PHE A 97 15.25 6.22 -0.30
CA PHE A 97 16.57 6.37 0.33
C PHE A 97 17.71 5.93 -0.60
N SER A 98 17.56 4.87 -1.38
CA SER A 98 18.57 4.48 -2.36
C SER A 98 18.78 5.57 -3.42
N LYS A 99 17.73 6.28 -3.84
CA LYS A 99 17.86 7.40 -4.77
C LYS A 99 18.54 8.60 -4.11
N LEU A 100 18.20 8.85 -2.85
CA LEU A 100 18.75 9.96 -2.06
C LEU A 100 20.24 9.77 -1.79
N GLU A 101 20.68 8.56 -1.43
CA GLU A 101 22.08 8.19 -1.19
C GLU A 101 22.94 8.34 -2.47
N ASN A 102 22.39 8.00 -3.65
CA ASN A 102 23.10 8.07 -4.92
C ASN A 102 22.98 9.42 -5.64
N HIS A 103 22.27 10.40 -5.06
CA HIS A 103 22.03 11.68 -5.74
C HIS A 103 23.27 12.58 -5.67
N SER A 104 23.69 13.13 -6.81
CA SER A 104 24.85 14.04 -6.90
C SER A 104 24.70 15.38 -6.16
N ASN A 105 23.52 15.68 -5.59
CA ASN A 105 23.25 17.01 -5.05
C ASN A 105 23.60 17.02 -3.55
N PRO A 106 24.63 17.77 -3.12
CA PRO A 106 25.06 17.80 -1.72
C PRO A 106 24.00 18.40 -0.78
N LEU A 107 23.09 19.24 -1.28
CA LEU A 107 22.03 19.86 -0.48
C LEU A 107 21.00 18.85 0.06
N LEU A 108 20.99 17.63 -0.48
CA LEU A 108 20.07 16.57 -0.07
C LEU A 108 20.61 15.73 1.09
N GLN A 109 21.91 15.80 1.40
CA GLN A 109 22.54 15.04 2.49
C GLN A 109 21.86 15.21 3.86
N PRO A 110 21.37 16.41 4.27
CA PRO A 110 20.67 16.57 5.54
C PRO A 110 19.42 15.69 5.68
N LEU A 111 18.77 15.31 4.58
CA LEU A 111 17.56 14.47 4.58
C LEU A 111 17.84 13.01 4.98
N LEU A 112 19.10 12.56 4.89
CA LEU A 112 19.53 11.24 5.35
C LEU A 112 19.70 11.19 6.87
N GLN A 113 19.91 12.34 7.52
CA GLN A 113 20.21 12.38 8.94
C GLN A 113 18.93 12.27 9.77
N PRO A 114 18.89 11.40 10.80
CA PRO A 114 17.75 11.31 11.69
C PRO A 114 17.64 12.61 12.53
N HIS A 115 16.42 13.13 12.66
CA HIS A 115 16.19 14.27 13.54
C HIS A 115 16.49 13.91 15.01
N GLN A 116 17.35 14.70 15.65
CA GLN A 116 17.80 14.48 17.03
C GLN A 116 16.71 14.79 18.07
N ASN A 117 15.91 15.83 17.84
CA ASN A 117 14.87 16.27 18.78
C ASN A 117 13.49 15.73 18.40
N ARG A 118 13.11 14.59 18.98
CA ARG A 118 11.83 13.91 18.70
C ARG A 118 10.77 14.32 19.72
N ARG A 119 9.77 15.11 19.30
CA ARG A 119 8.64 15.51 20.18
C ARG A 119 7.61 14.40 20.38
N LEU A 120 7.32 13.60 19.34
CA LEU A 120 6.28 12.55 19.35
C LEU A 120 6.88 11.18 19.02
N ARG A 121 6.35 10.12 19.63
CA ARG A 121 6.64 8.72 19.28
C ARG A 121 5.93 8.33 17.97
N ARG A 122 6.36 8.92 16.86
CA ARG A 122 5.94 8.55 15.50
C ARG A 122 7.05 7.77 14.82
N ILE A 123 6.64 6.91 13.89
CA ILE A 123 7.58 6.23 12.98
C ILE A 123 8.11 7.29 12.03
N TRP A 124 9.43 7.35 11.85
CA TRP A 124 10.05 8.28 10.91
C TRP A 124 10.38 7.59 9.58
N PRO A 125 10.53 8.34 8.48
CA PRO A 125 10.86 7.76 7.17
C PRO A 125 12.08 6.85 7.21
N THR A 126 13.12 7.25 7.94
CA THR A 126 14.36 6.47 8.13
C THR A 126 14.12 5.12 8.82
N GLU A 127 13.09 5.01 9.66
CA GLU A 127 12.74 3.79 10.39
C GLU A 127 11.90 2.82 9.55
N LEU A 128 11.35 3.27 8.41
CA LEU A 128 10.54 2.43 7.51
C LEU A 128 11.37 1.40 6.72
N ARG A 129 12.70 1.56 6.65
CA ARG A 129 13.62 0.63 5.96
C ARG A 129 13.84 -0.66 6.77
N ASN A 130 13.65 -0.61 8.08
CA ASN A 130 13.92 -1.72 9.01
C ASN A 130 12.76 -2.71 9.15
#